data_AF-S0FX46-F1
#
_entry.id   AF-S0FX46-F1
#
_cell.length_a   1.000
_cell.length_b   1.000
_cell.length_c   1.000
_cell.angle_alpha   90.00
_cell.angle_beta   90.00
_cell.angle_gamma   90.00
#
_symmetry.space_group_name_H-M   'P 1'
#
loop_
_entity.id
_entity.type
_entity.pdbx_description
1 polymer ?
#
loop_
_entity_poly.entity_id
_entity_poly.type
_entity_poly.pdbx_seq_one_letter_code
_entity_poly.pdbx_strand_id
1 'polypeptide(L)' 'MIELTDPAKEQIDNYFQGKEPTPIRIFLNSGG' A
#
# COMPACT_ATOMS: atom_id res chain seq x y z
N MET A 1 -8.07 -11.38 -7.25
CA MET A 1 -7.77 -11.17 -5.82
C MET A 1 -6.48 -10.37 -5.74
N ILE A 2 -6.40 -9.36 -4.86
CA ILE A 2 -5.15 -8.63 -4.62
C ILE A 2 -4.63 -9.09 -3.26
N GLU A 3 -3.44 -9.66 -3.25
CA GLU A 3 -2.78 -10.13 -2.03
C GLU A 3 -1.51 -9.32 -1.80
N LEU A 4 -1.23 -9.04 -0.53
CA LEU A 4 -0.01 -8.37 -0.11
C LEU A 4 0.95 -9.42 0.43
N THR A 5 2.18 -9.42 -0.07
CA THR A 5 3.29 -10.16 0.53
C THR A 5 3.61 -9.57 1.90
N ASP A 6 4.19 -10.38 2.79
CA ASP A 6 4.54 -9.91 4.13
C ASP A 6 5.52 -8.72 4.13
N PRO A 7 6.54 -8.66 3.26
CA PRO A 7 7.37 -7.46 3.12
C PRO A 7 6.59 -6.22 2.68
N ALA A 8 5.57 -6.37 1.82
CA ALA A 8 4.76 -5.24 1.37
C ALA A 8 3.88 -4.68 2.50
N LYS A 9 3.36 -5.56 3.38
CA LYS A 9 2.62 -5.13 4.58
C LYS A 9 3.51 -4.33 5.53
N GLU A 10 4.70 -4.85 5.83
CA GLU A 10 5.65 -4.17 6.71
C GLU A 10 6.00 -2.76 6.21
N GLN A 11 6.19 -2.60 4.89
CA GLN A 11 6.45 -1.29 4.29
C GLN A 11 5.27 -0.32 4.45
N ILE A 12 4.03 -0.80 4.26
CA ILE A 12 2.82 0.00 4.44
C ILE A 12 2.68 0.43 5.90
N ASP A 13 2.87 -0.50 6.84
CA ASP A 13 2.77 -0.22 8.28
C ASP A 13 3.80 0.83 8.71
N ASN A 14 5.05 0.69 8.26
CA ASN A 14 6.11 1.66 8.51
C ASN A 14 5.81 3.05 7.93
N TYR A 15 5.20 3.12 6.74
CA TYR A 15 4.83 4.39 6.11
C TYR A 15 3.80 5.19 6.94
N PHE A 16 2.87 4.50 7.61
CA PHE A 16 1.81 5.09 8.42
C PHE A 16 2.20 5.33 9.88
N GLN A 17 3.42 4.99 10.31
CA GLN A 17 3.89 5.32 11.66
C GLN A 17 3.86 6.84 11.88
N GLY A 18 3.19 7.27 12.96
CA GLY A 18 3.05 8.68 13.31
C GLY A 18 2.10 9.48 12.41
N LYS A 19 1.32 8.82 11.55
CA LYS A 19 0.30 9.44 10.70
C LYS A 19 -1.04 8.73 10.87
N GLU A 20 -2.13 9.41 10.57
CA GLU A 20 -3.44 8.77 10.48
C GLU A 20 -3.50 7.89 9.22
N PRO A 21 -3.84 6.59 9.34
CA PRO A 21 -3.99 5.71 8.19
C PRO A 21 -5.07 6.22 7.23
N THR A 22 -4.78 6.19 5.94
CA THR A 22 -5.73 6.57 4.88
C THR A 22 -5.88 5.45 3.85
N PRO A 23 -7.01 5.40 3.11
CA PRO A 23 -7.25 4.34 2.14
C PRO A 23 -6.19 4.33 1.04
N ILE A 24 -5.55 3.18 0.84
CA ILE A 24 -4.62 2.96 -0.27
C ILE A 24 -5.43 2.73 -1.54
N ARG A 25 -5.15 3.52 -2.58
CA ARG A 25 -5.84 3.42 -3.87
C ARG A 25 -4.89 2.87 -4.94
N ILE A 26 -5.25 1.71 -5.49
CA ILE A 26 -4.51 1.05 -6.56
C ILE A 26 -5.16 1.44 -7.89
N PHE A 27 -4.38 2.02 -8.79
CA PHE A 27 -4.80 2.30 -10.16
C PHE A 27 -3.90 1.57 -11.13
N LEU A 28 -4.51 1.00 -12.16
CA LEU A 28 -3.80 0.44 -13.31
C LEU A 28 -3.80 1.51 -14.39
N ASN A 29 -2.63 2.05 -14.71
CA ASN A 29 -2.49 2.90 -15.88
C ASN A 29 -2.12 2.03 -17.08
N SER A 30 -2.82 2.17 -18.20
CA SER A 30 -2.60 1.34 -19.40
C SER A 30 -1.42 1.81 -20.25
N GLY A 31 -0.65 2.81 -19.81
CA GLY A 31 0.51 3.34 -20.52
C GLY A 31 1.57 3.86 -19.56
N GLY A 32 2.82 3.52 -19.84
CA GLY A 32 4.02 4.15 -19.30
C GLY A 32 4.47 5.31 -20.19
#